data_AF-A0A917M2G6-F1
#
_entry.id   AF-A0A917M2G6-F1
#
_cell.length_a   1.000
_cell.length_b   1.000
_cell.length_c   1.000
_cell.angle_alpha   90.00
_cell.angle_beta   90.00
_cell.angle_gamma   90.00
#
_symmetry.space_group_name_H-M   'P 1'
#
loop_
_entity.id
_entity.type
_entity.pdbx_description
1 polymer ?
#
loop_
_entity_poly.entity_id
_entity_poly.type
_entity_poly.pdbx_seq_one_letter_code
_entity_poly.pdbx_strand_id
1 'polypeptide(L)' 'MLVDQYRLGRLDLDGFVSERIGITEVEEAFGKMKAGKVLRSVVEISSPGGGPSATATATAAADLAEATR' A
#
# COMPACT_ATOMS: atom_id res chain seq x y z
N MET A 1 13.45 -2.07 25.56
CA MET A 1 12.90 -2.94 24.50
C MET A 1 12.83 -2.16 23.18
N LEU A 2 12.74 -2.82 22.01
CA LEU A 2 12.78 -2.15 20.68
C LEU A 2 11.66 -1.10 20.48
N VAL A 3 10.48 -1.38 21.02
CA VAL A 3 9.34 -0.44 21.02
C VAL A 3 9.67 0.86 21.76
N ASP A 4 10.45 0.77 22.85
CA ASP A 4 10.86 1.95 23.60
C ASP A 4 11.83 2.82 22.77
N GLN A 5 12.70 2.22 21.96
CA GLN A 5 13.61 2.98 21.08
C GLN A 5 12.85 3.72 19.97
N TYR A 6 11.78 3.14 19.43
CA TYR A 6 10.85 3.84 18.53
C TYR A 6 10.18 5.02 19.23
N ARG A 7 9.63 4.80 20.42
CA ARG A 7 8.98 5.87 21.22
C ARG A 7 9.94 6.98 21.65
N LEU A 8 11.21 6.67 21.85
CA LEU A 8 12.27 7.62 22.14
C LEU A 8 12.83 8.31 20.87
N GLY A 9 12.24 8.05 19.69
CA GLY A 9 12.63 8.69 18.42
C GLY A 9 13.97 8.21 17.85
N ARG A 10 14.53 7.12 18.38
CA ARG A 10 15.83 6.57 17.94
C ARG A 10 15.70 5.62 16.75
N LEU A 11 14.48 5.18 16.45
CA LEU A 11 14.15 4.38 15.28
C LEU A 11 13.01 5.07 14.55
N ASP A 12 13.23 5.48 13.30
CA ASP A 12 12.15 5.97 12.44
C ASP A 12 11.55 4.77 11.69
N LEU A 13 10.52 4.17 12.29
CA LEU A 13 9.83 3.04 11.66
C LEU A 13 8.84 3.49 10.56
N ASP A 14 8.43 4.76 10.59
CA ASP A 14 7.51 5.33 9.61
C ASP A 14 8.21 5.54 8.27
N GLY A 15 9.51 5.85 8.28
CA GLY A 15 10.33 5.95 7.06
C GLY A 15 10.43 4.66 6.23
N PHE A 16 10.09 3.49 6.79
CA PHE A 16 10.04 2.23 6.05
C PHE A 16 8.72 2.02 5.30
N VAL A 17 7.67 2.78 5.62
CA VAL A 17 6.35 2.63 5.00
C VAL A 17 6.37 3.28 3.62
N SER A 18 6.31 2.46 2.57
CA SER A 18 6.29 2.95 1.19
C SER A 18 4.88 3.18 0.66
N GLU A 19 3.88 2.50 1.22
CA GLU A 19 2.48 2.59 0.78
C GLU A 19 1.51 2.30 1.95
N ARG A 20 0.37 2.99 1.96
CA ARG A 20 -0.77 2.68 2.85
C ARG A 20 -1.96 2.29 1.98
N ILE A 21 -2.57 1.15 2.29
CA ILE A 21 -3.60 0.53 1.45
C ILE A 21 -4.86 0.21 2.26
N GLY A 22 -5.99 0.19 1.58
CA GLY A 22 -7.24 -0.32 2.15
C GLY A 22 -7.25 -1.84 2.25
N ILE A 23 -8.14 -2.38 3.09
CA ILE A 23 -8.31 -3.84 3.24
C ILE A 23 -8.69 -4.55 1.92
N THR A 24 -9.31 -3.84 0.99
CA THR A 24 -9.72 -4.35 -0.33
C THR A 24 -8.58 -4.40 -1.34
N GLU A 25 -7.46 -3.73 -1.07
CA GLU A 25 -6.34 -3.53 -2.01
C GLU A 25 -5.14 -4.44 -1.71
N VAL A 26 -5.31 -5.36 -0.76
CA VAL A 26 -4.23 -6.23 -0.25
C VAL A 26 -3.63 -7.11 -1.36
N GLU A 27 -4.46 -7.69 -2.25
CA GLU A 27 -3.99 -8.54 -3.35
C GLU A 27 -3.12 -7.77 -4.35
N GLU A 28 -3.50 -6.54 -4.71
CA GLU A 28 -2.71 -5.70 -5.61
C GLU A 28 -1.37 -5.32 -4.97
N ALA A 29 -1.38 -5.02 -3.67
CA ALA A 29 -0.16 -4.70 -2.92
C ALA A 29 0.84 -5.86 -2.92
N PHE A 30 0.39 -7.12 -2.82
CA PHE A 30 1.26 -8.28 -2.98
C PHE A 30 1.94 -8.33 -4.36
N GLY A 31 1.20 -7.97 -5.42
CA GLY A 31 1.76 -7.84 -6.76
C GLY A 31 2.88 -6.79 -6.83
N LYS A 32 2.65 -5.61 -6.24
CA LYS A 32 3.65 -4.52 -6.16
C LYS A 32 4.88 -4.92 -5.35
N MET A 33 4.71 -5.63 -4.24
CA MET A 33 5.81 -6.15 -3.42
C MET A 33 6.66 -7.16 -4.19
N LYS A 34 6.03 -8.11 -4.89
CA LYS A 34 6.75 -9.11 -5.70
C LYS A 34 7.53 -8.47 -6.86
N ALA A 35 6.99 -7.38 -7.43
CA ALA A 35 7.67 -6.58 -8.44
C ALA A 35 8.80 -5.69 -7.88
N GLY A 36 9.01 -5.65 -6.56
CA GLY A 36 10.03 -4.81 -5.92
C GLY A 36 9.71 -3.31 -5.93
N LYS A 37 8.45 -2.92 -6.20
CA LYS A 37 8.01 -1.52 -6.25
C LYS A 37 7.73 -0.93 -4.86
N VAL A 38 7.55 -1.79 -3.86
CA VAL A 38 7.12 -1.43 -2.50
C VAL A 38 7.95 -2.22 -1.50
N LEU A 39 8.48 -1.54 -0.47
CA LEU A 39 9.26 -2.17 0.59
C LEU A 39 8.35 -2.67 1.73
N ARG A 40 7.40 -1.83 2.15
CA ARG A 40 6.46 -2.14 3.23
C ARG A 40 5.12 -1.44 2.97
N SER A 41 4.05 -2.23 2.98
CA SER A 41 2.67 -1.74 2.96
C SER A 41 2.06 -1.79 4.36
N VAL A 42 1.30 -0.76 4.72
CA VAL A 42 0.47 -0.74 5.94
C VAL A 42 -1.00 -0.81 5.54
N VAL A 43 -1.74 -1.76 6.10
CA VAL A 43 -3.17 -1.90 5.85
C VAL A 43 -3.94 -1.10 6.88
N GLU A 44 -4.73 -0.13 6.42
CA GLU A 44 -5.61 0.65 7.29
C GLU A 44 -6.97 -0.03 7.38
N ILE A 45 -7.28 -0.56 8.56
CA ILE A 45 -8.56 -1.17 8.86
C ILE A 45 -9.46 -0.09 9.46
N SER A 46 -9.99 0.78 8.61
CA SER A 46 -11.04 1.72 9.03
C SER A 46 -12.28 0.90 9.42
N SER A 47 -12.70 1.05 10.68
CA SER A 47 -13.98 0.55 11.17
C SER A 47 -15.10 0.97 10.21
N PRO A 48 -16.11 0.11 9.93
CA PRO A 48 -17.20 0.45 9.02
C PRO A 48 -17.96 1.68 9.54
N GLY A 49 -17.58 2.86 9.04
CA GLY A 49 -18.00 4.16 9.54
C GLY A 49 -17.19 5.36 9.00
N GLY A 50 -15.95 5.16 8.53
CA GLY A 50 -15.22 6.17 7.75
C GLY A 50 -15.38 5.90 6.25
N GLY A 51 -15.97 6.86 5.52
CA GLY A 51 -16.42 6.75 4.13
C GLY A 51 -15.38 6.32 3.08
N PRO A 52 -15.81 6.12 1.83
CA PRO A 52 -14.99 5.51 0.79
C PRO A 52 -13.75 6.38 0.51
N SER A 53 -12.56 5.80 0.68
CA SER A 53 -11.34 6.32 0.08
C SER A 53 -11.44 6.14 -1.44
N ALA A 54 -12.16 7.08 -2.06
CA ALA A 54 -12.06 7.32 -3.49
C ALA A 54 -10.68 7.92 -3.74
N THR A 55 -9.77 7.16 -4.35
CA THR A 55 -8.91 7.56 -5.49
C THR A 55 -7.93 6.42 -5.78
N ALA A 56 -8.33 5.50 -6.65
CA ALA A 56 -7.40 4.68 -7.43
C ALA A 56 -8.07 4.26 -8.76
N THR A 57 -8.64 5.23 -9.47
CA THR A 57 -8.79 5.10 -10.93
C THR A 57 -7.43 5.43 -11.55
N ALA A 58 -6.55 4.44 -11.60
CA ALA A 58 -5.31 4.51 -12.36
C ALA A 58 -5.28 3.35 -13.36
N THR A 59 -5.90 3.60 -14.52
CA THR A 59 -5.40 3.21 -15.84
C THR A 59 -4.73 1.84 -15.94
N ALA A 60 -5.54 0.79 -16.08
CA ALA A 60 -5.14 -0.49 -16.68
C ALA A 60 -5.93 -0.77 -17.97
N ALA A 61 -6.21 0.29 -18.75
CA ALA A 61 -6.80 0.19 -20.09
C ALA A 61 -5.74 0.13 -21.21
N ALA A 62 -4.45 0.00 -20.87
CA ALA A 62 -3.37 -0.01 -21.85
C ALA A 62 -2.97 -1.42 -22.36
N ASP A 63 -3.31 -2.50 -21.65
CA ASP A 63 -2.80 -3.85 -21.96
C ASP A 63 -3.65 -4.67 -22.96
N LEU A 64 -4.86 -4.22 -23.33
CA LEU A 64 -5.72 -4.99 -24.26
C LEU A 64 -5.66 -4.50 -25.72
N ALA A 65 -4.95 -3.41 -26.00
CA ALA A 65 -4.90 -2.81 -27.36
C ALA A 65 -3.75 -3.32 -28.25
N GLU A 66 -2.75 -4.03 -27.69
CA GLU A 66 -1.54 -4.45 -28.42
C GLU A 66 -1.56 -5.91 -28.88
N ALA A 67 -2.50 -6.74 -28.41
CA ALA A 67 -2.62 -8.15 -28.80
C ALA A 67 -3.42 -8.38 -30.10
N THR A 68 -3.83 -7.32 -30.80
CA THR A 68 -4.55 -7.42 -32.10
C THR A 68 -4.09 -6.33 -33.06
N ARG A 69 -2.78 -6.17 -33.22
CA ARG A 69 -2.15 -5.64 -34.44
C ARG A 69 -0.83 -6.33 -34.72
#